data_AF-A0A943SMD6-F1
#
_entry.id   AF-A0A943SMD6-F1
#
_cell.length_a   1.000
_cell.length_b   1.000
_cell.length_c   1.000
_cell.angle_alpha   90.00
_cell.angle_beta   90.00
_cell.angle_gamma   90.00
#
_symmetry.space_group_name_H-M   'P 1'
#
loop_
_entity.id
_entity.type
_entity.pdbx_description
1 polymer ?
#
loop_
_entity_poly.entity_id
_entity_poly.type
_entity_poly.pdbx_seq_one_letter_code
_entity_poly.pdbx_strand_id
1 'polypeptide(L)' 'MNYGERKTDPLFLCKNCGEYICEGESFLELEEGRLCMECAYAMSREELLEMAGIEILEAGRERT' A
#
# COMPACT_ATOMS: atom_id res chain seq x y z
N MET A 1 -20.38 -28.22 7.56
CA MET A 1 -19.42 -27.15 7.86
C MET A 1 -19.77 -25.98 6.95
N ASN A 2 -20.55 -25.02 7.45
CA ASN A 2 -20.85 -23.80 6.68
C ASN A 2 -19.73 -22.81 6.98
N TYR A 3 -18.77 -22.71 6.07
CA TYR A 3 -17.81 -21.62 6.06
C TYR A 3 -18.59 -20.36 5.67
N GLY A 4 -19.15 -19.68 6.66
CA GLY A 4 -19.84 -18.41 6.45
C GLY A 4 -18.85 -17.45 5.82
N GLU A 5 -19.12 -17.10 4.57
CA GLU A 5 -18.49 -15.99 3.86
C GLU A 5 -18.61 -14.77 4.76
N ARG A 6 -17.54 -14.40 5.49
CA ARG A 6 -17.46 -13.06 6.05
C ARG A 6 -17.26 -12.16 4.84
N LYS A 7 -18.38 -11.69 4.27
CA LYS A 7 -18.39 -10.56 3.37
C LYS A 7 -17.97 -9.37 4.23
N THR A 8 -16.66 -9.15 4.32
CA THR A 8 -16.12 -7.93 4.87
C THR A 8 -16.49 -6.83 3.89
N ASP A 9 -17.05 -5.73 4.39
CA ASP A 9 -17.56 -4.68 3.52
C ASP A 9 -16.39 -4.04 2.75
N PRO A 10 -16.47 -3.92 1.41
CA PRO A 10 -15.41 -3.29 0.63
C PRO A 10 -15.40 -1.78 0.91
N LEU A 11 -14.25 -1.25 1.32
CA LEU A 11 -14.11 0.18 1.68
C LEU A 11 -13.31 0.97 0.65
N PHE A 12 -12.22 0.40 0.13
CA PHE A 12 -11.32 1.07 -0.81
C PHE A 12 -10.95 0.14 -1.97
N LEU A 13 -10.40 0.72 -3.04
CA LEU A 13 -9.76 -0.03 -4.13
C LEU A 13 -8.24 0.15 -4.05
N CYS A 14 -7.51 -0.95 -4.13
CA CYS A 14 -6.06 -0.91 -4.26
C CYS A 14 -5.70 -0.27 -5.61
N LYS A 15 -4.88 0.78 -5.59
CA LYS A 15 -4.43 1.48 -6.79
C LYS A 15 -3.65 0.56 -7.75
N ASN A 16 -2.92 -0.41 -7.20
CA ASN A 16 -2.04 -1.27 -8.00
C ASN A 16 -2.77 -2.46 -8.64
N CYS A 17 -3.42 -3.32 -7.84
CA CYS A 17 -4.09 -4.52 -8.36
C CYS A 17 -5.56 -4.31 -8.71
N GLY A 18 -6.20 -3.23 -8.23
CA GLY A 18 -7.63 -2.99 -8.43
C GLY A 18 -8.55 -3.86 -7.57
N GLU A 19 -8.02 -4.65 -6.64
CA GLU A 19 -8.83 -5.41 -5.69
C GLU A 19 -9.37 -4.53 -4.56
N TYR A 20 -10.48 -4.96 -3.94
CA TYR A 20 -11.05 -4.26 -2.80
C TYR A 20 -10.22 -4.48 -1.54
N ILE A 21 -10.04 -3.41 -0.77
CA ILE A 21 -9.55 -3.44 0.61
C ILE A 21 -10.79 -3.36 1.50
N CYS A 22 -11.01 -4.39 2.28
CA CYS A 22 -12.24 -4.59 3.05
C CYS A 22 -12.08 -4.18 4.53
N GLU A 23 -13.20 -4.05 5.23
CA GLU A 23 -13.20 -3.74 6.66
C GLU A 23 -12.36 -4.74 7.47
N GLY A 24 -11.46 -4.20 8.30
CA GLY A 24 -10.54 -4.98 9.14
C GLY A 24 -9.20 -5.33 8.48
N GLU A 25 -9.01 -5.03 7.19
CA GLU A 25 -7.73 -5.21 6.52
C GLU A 25 -6.80 -4.03 6.72
N SER A 26 -5.51 -4.33 6.88
CA SER A 26 -4.45 -3.31 6.85
C SER A 26 -4.18 -2.89 5.41
N PHE A 27 -3.82 -1.63 5.22
CA PHE A 27 -3.40 -1.08 3.93
C PHE A 27 -2.40 0.05 4.13
N LEU A 28 -1.68 0.39 3.06
CA LEU A 28 -0.81 1.55 3.02
C LEU A 28 -1.56 2.73 2.38
N GLU A 29 -1.65 3.84 3.11
CA GLU A 29 -2.15 5.11 2.55
C GLU A 29 -0.97 5.93 2.01
N LEU A 30 -1.11 6.38 0.77
CA LEU A 30 -0.14 7.18 0.02
C LEU A 30 -0.84 8.45 -0.47
N GLU A 31 -0.06 9.48 -0.83
CA GLU A 31 -0.62 10.71 -1.38
C GLU A 31 -1.46 10.45 -2.64
N GLU A 32 -0.97 9.55 -3.51
CA GLU A 32 -1.63 9.26 -4.77
C GLU A 32 -2.66 8.11 -4.72
N GLY A 33 -2.96 7.54 -3.55
CA GLY A 33 -3.92 6.44 -3.42
C GLY A 33 -3.64 5.48 -2.26
N ARG A 34 -4.21 4.27 -2.34
CA ARG A 34 -4.13 3.24 -1.30
C ARG A 34 -3.62 1.94 -1.89
N LEU A 35 -2.78 1.21 -1.16
CA LEU A 35 -2.28 -0.11 -1.55
C LEU A 35 -2.69 -1.16 -0.53
N CYS A 36 -3.19 -2.31 -0.99
CA CYS A 36 -3.31 -3.47 -0.12
C CYS A 36 -1.92 -3.94 0.32
N MET A 37 -1.83 -4.61 1.48
CA MET A 37 -0.53 -5.03 2.01
C MET A 37 0.17 -6.06 1.13
N GLU A 38 -0.55 -6.89 0.39
CA GLU A 38 0.07 -7.83 -0.57
C GLU A 38 0.84 -7.09 -1.67
N CYS A 39 0.23 -6.06 -2.27
CA CYS A 39 0.90 -5.21 -3.24
C CYS A 39 2.08 -4.46 -2.60
N ALA A 40 1.89 -3.91 -1.40
CA ALA A 40 2.97 -3.23 -0.69
C ALA A 40 4.17 -4.15 -0.45
N TYR A 41 3.95 -5.40 -0.03
CA TYR A 41 5.03 -6.37 0.20
C TYR A 41 5.67 -6.90 -1.08
N ALA A 42 4.96 -6.90 -2.19
CA ALA A 42 5.49 -7.31 -3.49
C ALA A 42 6.40 -6.25 -4.12
N MET A 43 6.25 -4.98 -3.72
CA MET A 43 7.06 -3.88 -4.23
C MET A 43 8.43 -3.83 -3.54
N SER A 44 9.42 -3.33 -4.28
CA SER A 44 10.71 -3.00 -3.68
C SER A 44 10.57 -1.81 -2.72
N ARG A 45 11.53 -1.70 -1.79
CA ARG A 45 11.59 -0.57 -0.86
C ARG A 45 11.71 0.75 -1.61
N GLU A 46 12.51 0.79 -2.66
CA GLU A 46 12.78 1.98 -3.47
C GLU A 46 11.51 2.47 -4.16
N GLU A 47 10.73 1.56 -4.77
CA GLU A 47 9.44 1.90 -5.40
C GLU A 47 8.43 2.43 -4.38
N LEU A 48 8.32 1.79 -3.20
CA LEU A 48 7.41 2.26 -2.15
C LEU A 48 7.77 3.66 -1.65
N LEU A 49 9.06 3.95 -1.51
CA LEU A 49 9.53 5.26 -1.05
C LEU A 49 9.28 6.34 -2.10
N GLU A 50 9.50 6.04 -3.38
CA GLU A 50 9.17 6.93 -4.49
C GLU A 50 7.68 7.27 -4.50
N MET A 51 6.81 6.26 -4.36
CA MET A 51 5.36 6.46 -4.28
C MET A 51 4.91 7.23 -3.03
N ALA A 52 5.70 7.16 -1.95
CA ALA A 52 5.46 7.95 -0.74
C ALA A 52 6.04 9.37 -0.82
N GLY A 53 6.68 9.74 -1.94
CA GLY A 53 7.36 11.03 -2.10
C GLY A 53 8.60 11.17 -1.21
N ILE A 54 9.19 10.06 -0.77
CA ILE A 54 10.35 10.03 0.12
C ILE A 54 11.60 9.76 -0.70
N GLU A 55 12.53 10.71 -0.67
CA GLU A 55 13.85 10.53 -1.25
C GLU A 55 14.84 9.88 -0.26
N ILE A 56 15.59 8.88 -0.73
CA ILE A 56 16.72 8.32 0.02
C ILE A 56 17.94 9.21 -0.23
N LEU A 57 18.46 9.82 0.83
CA LEU A 57 19.68 10.64 0.79
C LEU A 57 20.86 9.88 1.41
N GLU A 58 22.02 9.97 0.76
CA GLU A 58 23.26 9.45 1.31
C GLU A 58 23.89 10.46 2.27
N ALA A 59 24.34 9.99 3.44
CA ALA A 59 25.04 10.83 4.40
C ALA A 59 26.32 11.42 3.78
N GLY A 60 26.45 12.75 3.82
CA GLY A 60 27.56 13.49 3.21
C GLY A 60 27.24 14.12 1.86
N ARG A 61 26.04 13.90 1.30
CA ARG A 61 25.53 14.60 0.13
C ARG A 61 24.63 15.75 0.59
N GLU A 62 25.19 16.96 0.70
CA GLU A 62 24.39 18.15 1.01
C GLU A 62 23.50 18.52 -0.19
N ARG A 63 22.22 18.82 0.06
CA ARG A 63 21.39 19.54 -0.90
C ARG A 63 21.90 20.98 -0.92
N THR A 64 22.79 21.29 -1.87
CA THR A 64 23.20 22.66 -2.19
C THR A 64 22.05 23.46 -2.77
#